data_AF-A0A544BUL0-F1
#
_entry.id   AF-A0A544BUL0-F1
#
_cell.length_a   1.000
_cell.length_b   1.000
_cell.length_c   1.000
_cell.angle_alpha   90.00
_cell.angle_beta   90.00
_cell.angle_gamma   90.00
#
_symmetry.space_group_name_H-M   'P 1'
#
loop_
_entity.id
_entity.type
_entity.pdbx_description
1 polymer ?
#
loop_
_entity_poly.entity_id
_entity_poly.type
_entity_poly.pdbx_seq_one_letter_code
_entity_poly.pdbx_strand_id
1 'polypeptide(L)'
;MNYPITINDFITLESGFSGYVVGFEKGEFVLEDKKGEQRRFPINTQQQIDVNFNFPTYKDALFHASQSVKSSHCEFCALAKLYSYELLQKPLLASLFPNREEIMFKGVVAYISEEYSSTCFHLLPQIDGVVNQRLITEGLLEETDNFPVWSAIHPNSSLVGKKCTNLTKAIKGAHEAGGLSSYSHIYEWIKEDNVEHLRNLRNKLLHGDLTIVNEHDASLVIMMIQCVRHGG
;
A
#
# COMPACT_ATOMS: atom_id res chain seq x y z
N MET A 1 2.93 16.66 13.23
CA MET A 1 1.77 16.09 12.50
C MET A 1 0.81 15.59 13.56
N ASN A 2 -0.48 15.96 13.48
CA ASN A 2 -1.49 15.47 14.41
C ASN A 2 -1.96 14.11 13.93
N TYR A 3 -1.36 13.04 14.45
CA TYR A 3 -1.87 11.69 14.25
C TYR A 3 -3.15 11.53 15.09
N PRO A 4 -4.30 11.16 14.50
CA PRO A 4 -5.51 10.91 15.28
C PRO A 4 -5.30 9.67 16.13
N ILE A 5 -5.32 9.85 17.47
CA ILE A 5 -5.24 8.74 18.42
C ILE A 5 -6.47 7.84 18.23
N THR A 6 -6.27 6.53 18.18
CA THR A 6 -7.32 5.51 18.06
C THR A 6 -7.26 4.50 19.22
N ILE A 7 -8.38 3.81 19.47
CA ILE A 7 -8.41 2.71 20.46
C ILE A 7 -7.43 1.62 20.01
N ASN A 8 -6.65 1.09 20.95
CA ASN A 8 -5.57 0.11 20.86
C ASN A 8 -4.22 0.65 20.35
N ASP A 9 -4.08 1.95 20.09
CA ASP A 9 -2.75 2.53 19.86
C ASP A 9 -1.87 2.35 21.10
N PHE A 10 -0.63 1.88 20.90
CA PHE A 10 0.37 1.91 21.97
C PHE A 10 1.10 3.25 21.93
N ILE A 11 0.89 4.04 22.98
CA ILE A 11 1.44 5.40 23.09
C ILE A 11 2.49 5.39 24.19
N THR A 12 3.64 5.99 23.89
CA THR A 12 4.63 6.38 24.91
C THR A 12 4.60 7.90 25.04
N LEU A 13 4.33 8.40 26.25
CA LEU A 13 4.29 9.82 26.56
C LEU A 13 5.65 10.30 27.05
N GLU A 14 5.92 11.62 26.92
CA GLU A 14 7.14 12.25 27.46
C GLU A 14 7.30 12.06 28.98
N SER A 15 6.20 11.84 29.69
CA SER A 15 6.21 11.50 31.12
C SER A 15 6.81 10.12 31.41
N GLY A 16 7.17 9.35 30.38
CA GLY A 16 7.62 7.96 30.48
C GLY A 16 6.50 6.96 30.67
N PHE A 17 5.24 7.41 30.74
CA PHE A 17 4.09 6.53 30.80
C PHE A 17 3.80 5.94 29.41
N SER A 18 3.68 4.62 29.35
CA SER A 18 3.38 3.91 28.10
C SER A 18 2.25 2.92 28.30
N GLY A 19 1.29 2.89 27.38
CA GLY A 19 0.13 2.01 27.47
C GLY A 19 -0.69 1.97 26.19
N TYR A 20 -1.72 1.13 26.20
CA TYR A 20 -2.69 1.00 25.12
C TYR A 20 -3.85 1.96 25.33
N VAL A 21 -4.31 2.62 24.27
CA VAL A 21 -5.52 3.43 24.32
C VAL A 21 -6.73 2.50 24.47
N VAL A 22 -7.44 2.53 25.60
CA VAL A 22 -8.60 1.65 25.86
C VAL A 22 -9.94 2.37 25.68
N GLY A 23 -9.93 3.69 25.50
CA GLY A 23 -11.15 4.45 25.27
C GLY A 23 -10.95 5.95 25.19
N PHE A 24 -12.05 6.65 24.86
CA PHE A 24 -12.13 8.10 24.80
C PHE A 24 -13.28 8.59 25.67
N GLU A 25 -13.01 9.58 26.52
CA GLU A 25 -14.02 10.19 27.39
C GLU A 25 -13.83 11.71 27.40
N LYS A 26 -14.86 12.48 27.02
CA LYS A 26 -14.93 13.94 27.25
C LYS A 26 -13.68 14.74 26.83
N GLY A 27 -13.09 14.43 25.67
CA GLY A 27 -11.90 15.14 25.17
C GLY A 27 -10.57 14.61 25.72
N GLU A 28 -10.60 13.48 26.41
CA GLU A 28 -9.45 12.73 26.90
C GLU A 28 -9.42 11.34 26.26
N PHE A 29 -8.22 10.77 26.15
CA PHE A 29 -8.01 9.36 25.86
C PHE A 29 -7.50 8.64 27.11
N VAL A 30 -7.86 7.37 27.26
CA VAL A 30 -7.50 6.53 28.40
C VAL A 30 -6.41 5.57 27.97
N LEU A 31 -5.25 5.60 28.62
CA LEU A 31 -4.18 4.62 28.44
C LEU A 31 -4.19 3.59 29.56
N GLU A 32 -4.10 2.32 29.21
CA GLU A 32 -3.88 1.20 30.13
C GLU A 32 -2.45 0.65 29.97
N ASP A 33 -1.67 0.63 31.05
CA ASP A 33 -0.32 0.09 31.04
C ASP A 33 -0.31 -1.46 31.10
N LYS A 34 0.88 -2.07 30.98
CA LYS A 34 1.04 -3.54 31.04
C LYS A 34 0.67 -4.17 32.38
N LYS A 35 0.46 -3.37 33.42
CA LYS A 35 0.05 -3.80 34.76
C LYS A 35 -1.45 -3.58 34.99
N GLY A 36 -2.19 -3.08 33.99
CA GLY A 36 -3.61 -2.76 34.07
C GLY A 36 -3.91 -1.41 34.72
N GLU A 37 -2.91 -0.55 34.93
CA GLU A 37 -3.10 0.79 35.46
C GLU A 37 -3.64 1.72 34.36
N GLN A 38 -4.82 2.30 34.59
CA GLN A 38 -5.46 3.22 33.65
C GLN A 38 -5.19 4.69 34.02
N ARG A 39 -4.79 5.50 33.03
CA ARG A 39 -4.59 6.95 33.17
C ARG A 39 -5.22 7.71 32.02
N ARG A 40 -5.76 8.90 32.32
CA ARG A 40 -6.44 9.77 31.36
C ARG A 40 -5.52 10.89 30.90
N PHE A 41 -5.57 11.22 29.60
CA PHE A 41 -4.75 12.26 28.99
C PHE A 41 -5.59 13.11 28.02
N PRO A 42 -5.45 14.44 28.04
CA PRO A 42 -6.18 15.31 27.13
C PRO A 42 -5.72 15.12 25.68
N ILE A 43 -6.64 15.14 24.72
CA ILE A 43 -6.35 14.96 23.27
C ILE A 43 -5.50 16.12 22.70
N ASN A 44 -5.38 17.22 23.45
CA ASN A 44 -4.78 18.48 23.01
C ASN A 44 -3.28 18.59 23.33
N THR A 45 -2.67 17.56 23.92
CA THR A 45 -1.25 17.63 24.25
C THR A 45 -0.42 17.69 22.99
N GLN A 46 0.45 18.72 22.90
CA GLN A 46 1.56 18.80 21.95
C GLN A 46 2.63 17.74 22.25
N GLN A 47 2.21 16.51 22.55
CA GLN A 47 3.09 15.40 22.85
C GLN A 47 3.51 14.76 21.53
N GLN A 48 4.80 14.50 21.43
CA GLN A 48 5.35 13.69 20.34
C GLN A 48 4.84 12.26 20.56
N ILE A 49 3.80 11.87 19.82
CA ILE A 49 3.23 10.51 19.89
C ILE A 49 4.06 9.62 18.98
N ASP A 50 4.81 8.70 19.58
CA ASP A 50 5.48 7.63 18.83
C ASP A 50 4.49 6.46 18.69
N VAL A 51 3.81 6.40 17.54
CA VAL A 51 2.82 5.36 17.24
C VAL A 51 3.56 4.07 16.90
N ASN A 52 3.55 3.13 17.84
CA ASN A 52 4.21 1.85 17.64
C ASN A 52 3.19 0.84 17.08
N PHE A 53 3.21 0.60 15.76
CA PHE A 53 2.40 -0.42 15.07
C PHE A 53 2.84 -1.88 15.38
N ASN A 54 3.33 -2.12 16.59
CA ASN A 54 3.66 -3.47 17.05
C ASN A 54 2.45 -4.03 17.78
N PHE A 55 1.76 -4.99 17.16
CA PHE A 55 0.69 -5.73 17.82
C PHE A 55 1.25 -6.38 19.11
N PRO A 56 0.77 -6.01 20.33
CA PRO A 56 1.24 -6.53 21.62
C PRO A 56 1.33 -8.05 21.69
N THR A 57 0.34 -8.71 21.10
CA THR A 57 0.20 -10.15 21.11
C THR A 57 -0.29 -10.65 19.76
N TYR A 58 -0.01 -11.92 19.48
CA TYR A 58 -0.58 -12.64 18.34
C TYR A 58 -2.12 -12.65 18.37
N LYS A 59 -2.73 -12.66 19.56
CA LYS A 59 -4.19 -12.63 19.72
C LYS A 59 -4.77 -11.27 19.29
N ASP A 60 -4.10 -10.17 19.60
CA ASP A 60 -4.52 -8.84 19.14
C ASP A 60 -4.37 -8.68 17.64
N ALA A 61 -3.24 -9.14 17.08
CA ALA A 61 -3.05 -9.15 15.63
C ALA A 61 -4.17 -9.94 14.92
N LEU A 62 -4.51 -11.13 15.42
CA LEU A 62 -5.61 -11.93 14.91
C LEU A 62 -6.97 -11.26 15.09
N PHE A 63 -7.21 -10.62 16.23
CA PHE A 63 -8.46 -9.93 16.49
C PHE A 63 -8.66 -8.79 15.48
N HIS A 64 -7.67 -7.91 15.33
CA HIS A 64 -7.69 -6.81 14.37
C HIS A 64 -7.82 -7.30 12.92
N ALA A 65 -7.06 -8.32 12.53
CA ALA A 65 -7.20 -8.97 11.22
C ALA A 65 -8.63 -9.50 11.00
N SER A 66 -9.23 -10.16 12.00
CA SER A 66 -10.59 -10.70 11.90
C SER A 66 -11.66 -9.62 11.80
N GLN A 67 -11.50 -8.49 12.51
CA GLN A 67 -12.45 -7.37 12.45
C GLN A 67 -12.36 -6.65 11.12
N SER A 68 -11.15 -6.46 10.60
CA SER A 68 -10.91 -5.86 9.28
C SER A 68 -11.51 -6.70 8.16
N VAL A 69 -11.45 -8.02 8.24
CA VAL A 69 -12.14 -8.93 7.31
C VAL A 69 -13.66 -8.78 7.42
N LYS A 70 -14.21 -8.80 8.64
CA LYS A 70 -15.67 -8.72 8.86
C LYS A 70 -16.30 -7.40 8.44
N SER A 71 -15.55 -6.30 8.53
CA SER A 71 -16.00 -4.95 8.15
C SER A 71 -15.88 -4.68 6.65
N SER A 72 -15.24 -5.56 5.89
CA SER A 72 -15.06 -5.38 4.44
C SER A 72 -16.33 -5.73 3.67
N HIS A 73 -16.66 -4.93 2.67
CA HIS A 73 -17.88 -5.14 1.88
C HIS A 73 -17.81 -6.34 0.91
N CYS A 74 -16.61 -6.86 0.62
CA CYS A 74 -16.40 -8.07 -0.17
C CYS A 74 -15.10 -8.80 0.21
N GLU A 75 -14.97 -10.06 -0.23
CA GLU A 75 -13.81 -10.92 0.04
C GLU A 75 -12.49 -10.32 -0.49
N PHE A 76 -12.53 -9.67 -1.65
CA PHE A 76 -11.35 -9.05 -2.24
C PHE A 76 -10.77 -7.94 -1.35
N CYS A 77 -11.63 -7.06 -0.83
CA CYS A 77 -11.22 -5.98 0.07
C CYS A 77 -10.71 -6.51 1.41
N ALA A 78 -11.35 -7.57 1.91
CA ALA A 78 -10.90 -8.27 3.11
C ALA A 78 -9.49 -8.84 2.95
N LEU A 79 -9.22 -9.52 1.83
CA LEU A 79 -7.88 -10.04 1.52
C LEU A 79 -6.85 -8.91 1.43
N ALA A 80 -7.17 -7.82 0.73
CA ALA A 80 -6.30 -6.64 0.66
C ALA A 80 -5.99 -6.05 2.05
N LYS A 81 -6.97 -5.98 2.95
CA LYS A 81 -6.73 -5.57 4.36
C LYS A 81 -5.78 -6.52 5.08
N LEU A 82 -5.95 -7.83 4.95
CA LEU A 82 -5.02 -8.80 5.54
C LEU A 82 -3.59 -8.61 5.03
N TYR A 83 -3.43 -8.47 3.71
CA TYR A 83 -2.13 -8.23 3.09
C TYR A 83 -1.50 -6.90 3.51
N SER A 84 -2.31 -5.87 3.75
CA SER A 84 -1.81 -4.56 4.18
C SER A 84 -1.10 -4.62 5.54
N TYR A 85 -1.54 -5.50 6.46
CA TYR A 85 -0.87 -5.68 7.74
C TYR A 85 0.53 -6.27 7.61
N GLU A 86 0.74 -7.16 6.64
CA GLU A 86 2.08 -7.69 6.35
C GLU A 86 3.00 -6.59 5.77
N LEU A 87 2.44 -5.73 4.93
CA LEU A 87 3.15 -4.59 4.33
C LEU A 87 3.52 -3.50 5.35
N LEU A 88 3.02 -3.54 6.59
CA LEU A 88 3.51 -2.66 7.67
C LEU A 88 4.95 -2.99 8.09
N GLN A 89 5.49 -4.14 7.67
CA GLN A 89 6.90 -4.45 7.88
C GLN A 89 7.78 -3.59 6.96
N LYS A 90 8.30 -2.48 7.48
CA LYS A 90 9.21 -1.58 6.75
C LYS A 90 10.36 -2.29 6.01
N PRO A 91 11.02 -3.33 6.58
CA PRO A 91 12.06 -4.06 5.85
C PRO A 91 11.55 -4.76 4.58
N LEU A 92 10.31 -5.28 4.59
CA LEU A 92 9.68 -5.87 3.41
C LEU A 92 9.39 -4.79 2.35
N LEU A 93 8.91 -3.62 2.77
CA LEU A 93 8.71 -2.50 1.83
C LEU A 93 10.02 -2.00 1.24
N ALA A 94 11.10 -1.97 2.01
CA ALA A 94 12.42 -1.56 1.53
C ALA A 94 13.00 -2.55 0.51
N SER A 95 12.75 -3.84 0.66
CA SER A 95 13.20 -4.84 -0.32
C SER A 95 12.40 -4.78 -1.63
N LEU A 96 11.09 -4.51 -1.55
CA LEU A 96 10.22 -4.43 -2.72
C LEU A 96 10.30 -3.08 -3.44
N PHE A 97 10.49 -1.99 -2.70
CA PHE A 97 10.52 -0.62 -3.19
C PHE A 97 11.72 0.14 -2.60
N PRO A 98 12.94 -0.12 -3.09
CA PRO A 98 14.15 0.50 -2.55
C PRO A 98 14.09 2.04 -2.58
N ASN A 99 14.46 2.67 -1.46
CA ASN A 99 14.44 4.13 -1.23
C ASN A 99 13.03 4.77 -1.27
N ARG A 100 11.98 3.96 -1.21
CA ARG A 100 10.57 4.40 -1.25
C ARG A 100 9.77 3.82 -0.09
N GLU A 101 10.41 3.12 0.84
CA GLU A 101 9.76 2.40 1.93
C GLU A 101 8.90 3.31 2.81
N GLU A 102 9.31 4.55 3.03
CA GLU A 102 8.55 5.48 3.87
C GLU A 102 7.25 5.93 3.20
N ILE A 103 7.27 6.23 1.90
CA ILE A 103 6.06 6.62 1.16
C ILE A 103 5.13 5.42 0.97
N MET A 104 5.70 4.22 0.76
CA MET A 104 4.93 2.98 0.71
C MET A 104 4.26 2.70 2.07
N PHE A 105 5.00 2.85 3.17
CA PHE A 105 4.47 2.64 4.51
C PHE A 105 3.33 3.62 4.81
N LYS A 106 3.49 4.90 4.47
CA LYS A 106 2.42 5.91 4.61
C LYS A 106 1.17 5.55 3.81
N GLY A 107 1.33 5.08 2.57
CA GLY A 107 0.21 4.64 1.75
C GLY A 107 -0.51 3.41 2.32
N VAL A 108 0.23 2.46 2.88
CA VAL A 108 -0.35 1.27 3.55
C VAL A 108 -1.09 1.66 4.83
N VAL A 109 -0.53 2.56 5.64
CA VAL A 109 -1.21 3.08 6.84
C VAL A 109 -2.50 3.81 6.45
N ALA A 110 -2.46 4.67 5.43
CA ALA A 110 -3.64 5.36 4.92
C ALA A 110 -4.75 4.37 4.52
N TYR A 111 -4.40 3.23 3.94
CA TYR A 111 -5.38 2.21 3.56
C TYR A 111 -6.08 1.58 4.78
N ILE A 112 -5.30 1.23 5.80
CA ILE A 112 -5.81 0.65 7.04
C ILE A 112 -6.68 1.68 7.79
N SER A 113 -6.33 2.96 7.70
CA SER A 113 -7.09 4.09 8.26
C SER A 113 -8.29 4.52 7.39
N GLU A 114 -8.61 3.77 6.33
CA GLU A 114 -9.74 4.04 5.43
C GLU A 114 -9.62 5.35 4.61
N GLU A 115 -8.41 5.91 4.51
CA GLU A 115 -8.08 7.06 3.67
C GLU A 115 -7.73 6.63 2.23
N TYR A 116 -8.70 6.05 1.52
CA TYR A 116 -8.49 5.38 0.23
C TYR A 116 -7.89 6.27 -0.87
N SER A 117 -8.23 7.56 -0.89
CA SER A 117 -7.63 8.51 -1.82
C SER A 117 -6.13 8.68 -1.54
N SER A 118 -5.77 8.94 -0.29
CA SER A 118 -4.38 9.07 0.16
C SER A 118 -3.56 7.82 -0.16
N THR A 119 -4.15 6.63 0.04
CA THR A 119 -3.55 5.34 -0.35
C THR A 119 -3.15 5.34 -1.82
N CYS A 120 -4.09 5.67 -2.71
CA CYS A 120 -3.83 5.61 -4.15
C CYS A 120 -2.81 6.66 -4.59
N PHE A 121 -2.86 7.87 -4.01
CA PHE A 121 -1.89 8.93 -4.27
C PHE A 121 -0.46 8.52 -3.89
N HIS A 122 -0.28 7.88 -2.73
CA HIS A 122 1.04 7.47 -2.27
C HIS A 122 1.57 6.25 -3.02
N LEU A 123 0.73 5.25 -3.30
CA LEU A 123 1.17 3.93 -3.74
C LEU A 123 1.26 3.77 -5.26
N LEU A 124 0.28 4.26 -6.03
CA LEU A 124 0.23 4.04 -7.49
C LEU A 124 1.50 4.52 -8.22
N PRO A 125 2.04 5.74 -7.98
CA PRO A 125 3.25 6.19 -8.66
C PRO A 125 4.47 5.31 -8.37
N GLN A 126 4.50 4.66 -7.21
CA GLN A 126 5.62 3.82 -6.80
C GLN A 126 5.57 2.47 -7.49
N ILE A 127 4.38 1.87 -7.59
CA ILE A 127 4.13 0.63 -8.33
C ILE A 127 4.52 0.81 -9.80
N ASP A 128 4.10 1.90 -10.42
CA ASP A 128 4.46 2.22 -11.82
C ASP A 128 5.97 2.29 -12.04
N GLY A 129 6.67 2.95 -11.10
CA GLY A 129 8.12 3.08 -11.16
C GLY A 129 8.83 1.72 -11.05
N VAL A 130 8.43 0.88 -10.10
CA VAL A 130 9.07 -0.44 -9.89
C VAL A 130 8.81 -1.39 -11.07
N VAL A 131 7.59 -1.40 -11.61
CA VAL A 131 7.28 -2.27 -12.77
C VAL A 131 8.14 -1.89 -13.97
N ASN A 132 8.24 -0.61 -14.30
CA ASN A 132 9.10 -0.15 -15.40
C ASN A 132 10.58 -0.45 -15.13
N GLN A 133 11.07 -0.19 -13.92
CA GLN A 133 12.46 -0.45 -13.56
C GLN A 133 12.82 -1.94 -13.69
N ARG A 134 11.93 -2.83 -13.28
CA ARG A 134 12.13 -4.28 -13.42
C ARG A 134 12.21 -4.67 -14.88
N LEU A 135 11.29 -4.21 -15.72
CA LEU A 135 11.30 -4.50 -17.16
C LEU A 135 12.54 -3.93 -17.87
N ILE A 136 13.06 -2.79 -17.42
CA ILE A 136 14.35 -2.24 -17.90
C ILE A 136 15.51 -3.16 -17.48
N THR A 137 15.49 -3.62 -16.23
CA THR A 137 16.52 -4.53 -15.69
C THR A 137 16.50 -5.89 -16.40
N GLU A 138 15.32 -6.38 -16.75
CA GLU A 138 15.10 -7.60 -17.55
C GLU A 138 15.45 -7.40 -19.04
N GLY A 139 15.81 -6.17 -19.45
CA GLY A 139 16.17 -5.84 -20.82
C GLY A 139 14.99 -5.80 -21.79
N LEU A 140 13.75 -5.82 -21.29
CA LEU A 140 12.53 -5.76 -22.10
C LEU A 140 12.13 -4.32 -22.45
N LEU A 141 12.54 -3.35 -21.63
CA LEU A 141 12.39 -1.92 -21.88
C LEU A 141 13.77 -1.24 -21.98
N GLU A 142 13.85 -0.22 -22.83
CA GLU A 142 14.97 0.70 -22.94
C GLU A 142 14.55 2.08 -22.41
N GLU A 143 15.39 2.70 -21.59
CA GLU A 143 15.17 4.06 -21.11
C GLU A 143 15.31 5.08 -22.25
N THR A 144 14.43 6.09 -22.26
CA THR A 144 14.50 7.23 -23.18
C THR A 144 14.20 8.51 -22.42
N ASP A 145 14.44 9.67 -23.04
CA ASP A 145 14.13 10.99 -22.47
C ASP A 145 12.65 11.21 -22.14
N ASN A 146 11.74 10.35 -22.64
CA ASN A 146 10.30 10.44 -22.40
C ASN A 146 9.75 9.18 -21.71
N PHE A 147 9.07 8.32 -22.48
CA PHE A 147 8.57 7.04 -22.02
C PHE A 147 9.54 5.94 -22.44
N PRO A 148 9.80 4.93 -21.60
CA PRO A 148 10.56 3.77 -22.02
C PRO A 148 9.96 3.13 -23.29
N VAL A 149 10.81 2.53 -24.12
CA VAL A 149 10.39 1.84 -25.34
C VAL A 149 10.69 0.35 -25.23
N TRP A 150 9.89 -0.49 -25.86
CA TRP A 150 10.16 -1.94 -25.89
C TRP A 150 11.43 -2.23 -26.69
N SER A 151 12.32 -2.99 -26.08
CA SER A 151 13.62 -3.34 -26.66
C SER A 151 13.48 -4.34 -27.80
N ALA A 152 14.55 -4.52 -28.57
CA ALA A 152 14.64 -5.55 -29.60
C ALA A 152 14.64 -6.99 -29.03
N ILE A 153 14.85 -7.16 -27.72
CA ILE A 153 14.85 -8.46 -27.03
C ILE A 153 13.41 -8.96 -26.80
N HIS A 154 12.42 -8.07 -26.81
CA HIS A 154 11.03 -8.43 -26.55
C HIS A 154 10.50 -9.41 -27.61
N PRO A 155 9.88 -10.56 -27.22
CA PRO A 155 9.49 -11.61 -28.17
C PRO A 155 8.32 -11.19 -29.09
N ASN A 156 7.47 -10.27 -28.63
CA ASN A 156 6.47 -9.67 -29.50
C ASN A 156 7.09 -8.55 -30.36
N SER A 157 7.38 -8.87 -31.63
CA SER A 157 7.92 -7.94 -32.62
C SER A 157 7.04 -6.72 -32.88
N SER A 158 5.73 -6.83 -32.64
CA SER A 158 4.80 -5.70 -32.80
C SER A 158 4.94 -4.64 -31.72
N LEU A 159 5.61 -4.94 -30.60
CA LEU A 159 5.86 -3.99 -29.51
C LEU A 159 7.18 -3.25 -29.67
N VAL A 160 8.18 -3.85 -30.31
CA VAL A 160 9.54 -3.31 -30.45
C VAL A 160 9.52 -1.86 -30.95
N GLY A 161 10.24 -0.98 -30.25
CA GLY A 161 10.32 0.46 -30.52
C GLY A 161 9.07 1.27 -30.15
N LYS A 162 7.97 0.64 -29.71
CA LYS A 162 6.79 1.36 -29.22
C LYS A 162 6.98 1.82 -27.78
N LYS A 163 6.38 2.97 -27.47
CA LYS A 163 6.40 3.56 -26.12
C LYS A 163 5.53 2.77 -25.12
N CYS A 164 6.12 2.43 -23.98
CA CYS A 164 5.42 1.95 -22.80
C CYS A 164 4.91 3.15 -21.99
N THR A 165 3.67 3.58 -22.28
CA THR A 165 3.15 4.87 -21.78
C THR A 165 2.44 4.78 -20.42
N ASN A 166 2.15 3.58 -19.92
CA ASN A 166 1.41 3.37 -18.67
C ASN A 166 1.59 1.93 -18.15
N LEU A 167 1.17 1.72 -16.90
CA LEU A 167 1.22 0.44 -16.20
C LEU A 167 0.50 -0.68 -16.94
N THR A 168 -0.66 -0.40 -17.56
CA THR A 168 -1.41 -1.39 -18.33
C THR A 168 -0.60 -1.96 -19.47
N LYS A 169 0.10 -1.10 -20.23
CA LYS A 169 1.00 -1.54 -21.29
C LYS A 169 2.18 -2.31 -20.73
N ALA A 170 2.76 -1.86 -19.61
CA ALA A 170 3.88 -2.54 -18.98
C ALA A 170 3.51 -3.98 -18.57
N ILE A 171 2.38 -4.17 -17.88
CA ILE A 171 1.91 -5.49 -17.43
C ILE A 171 1.53 -6.38 -18.63
N LYS A 172 0.85 -5.83 -19.65
CA LYS A 172 0.53 -6.59 -20.88
C LYS A 172 1.79 -7.04 -21.61
N GLY A 173 2.76 -6.15 -21.80
CA GLY A 173 4.03 -6.52 -22.43
C GLY A 173 4.81 -7.53 -21.59
N ALA A 174 4.84 -7.39 -20.26
CA ALA A 174 5.42 -8.40 -19.38
C ALA A 174 4.78 -9.79 -19.56
N HIS A 175 3.44 -9.84 -19.67
CA HIS A 175 2.70 -11.07 -19.95
C HIS A 175 3.07 -11.66 -21.31
N GLU A 176 3.11 -10.84 -22.36
CA GLU A 176 3.51 -11.26 -23.71
C GLU A 176 4.98 -11.71 -23.79
N ALA A 177 5.84 -11.22 -22.89
CA ALA A 177 7.22 -11.66 -22.75
C ALA A 177 7.36 -13.06 -22.13
N GLY A 178 6.30 -13.58 -21.48
CA GLY A 178 6.28 -14.90 -20.86
C GLY A 178 7.42 -15.09 -19.86
N GLY A 179 8.15 -16.21 -19.99
CA GLY A 179 9.26 -16.55 -19.08
C GLY A 179 10.45 -15.59 -19.08
N LEU A 180 10.49 -14.59 -19.97
CA LEU A 180 11.50 -13.53 -19.96
C LEU A 180 11.19 -12.43 -18.93
N SER A 181 9.94 -12.31 -18.47
CA SER A 181 9.58 -11.40 -17.39
C SER A 181 9.10 -12.15 -16.17
N SER A 182 9.66 -11.79 -15.03
CA SER A 182 9.16 -12.26 -13.74
C SER A 182 7.76 -11.74 -13.42
N TYR A 183 7.28 -10.71 -14.13
CA TYR A 183 5.93 -10.13 -13.99
C TYR A 183 4.90 -10.67 -14.98
N SER A 184 5.23 -11.70 -15.76
CA SER A 184 4.31 -12.30 -16.74
C SER A 184 2.99 -12.84 -16.14
N HIS A 185 3.01 -13.25 -14.88
CA HIS A 185 1.85 -13.78 -14.15
C HIS A 185 0.91 -12.68 -13.59
N ILE A 186 1.38 -11.44 -13.46
CA ILE A 186 0.59 -10.34 -12.85
C ILE A 186 -0.71 -10.11 -13.61
N TYR A 187 -0.66 -10.23 -14.94
CA TYR A 187 -1.83 -10.05 -15.80
C TYR A 187 -2.95 -11.06 -15.50
N GLU A 188 -2.58 -12.33 -15.25
CA GLU A 188 -3.52 -13.41 -14.97
C GLU A 188 -4.16 -13.26 -13.59
N TRP A 189 -3.39 -12.78 -12.61
CA TRP A 189 -3.86 -12.61 -11.23
C TRP A 189 -4.84 -11.46 -11.10
N ILE A 190 -4.58 -10.36 -11.80
CA ILE A 190 -5.36 -9.13 -11.64
C ILE A 190 -6.50 -9.07 -12.65
N LYS A 191 -6.35 -9.70 -13.83
CA LYS A 191 -7.26 -9.63 -14.98
C LYS A 191 -7.28 -8.24 -15.63
N GLU A 192 -7.55 -8.24 -16.93
CA GLU A 192 -7.45 -7.04 -17.80
C GLU A 192 -8.28 -5.86 -17.29
N ASP A 193 -9.52 -6.11 -16.86
CA ASP A 193 -10.47 -5.08 -16.42
C ASP A 193 -9.93 -4.27 -15.22
N ASN A 194 -9.27 -4.94 -14.28
CA ASN A 194 -8.71 -4.31 -13.09
C ASN A 194 -7.46 -3.49 -13.40
N VAL A 195 -6.64 -3.92 -14.36
CA VAL A 195 -5.47 -3.17 -14.81
C VAL A 195 -5.87 -1.89 -15.54
N GLU A 196 -6.94 -1.95 -16.35
CA GLU A 196 -7.51 -0.77 -17.00
C GLU A 196 -8.17 0.16 -15.97
N HIS A 197 -8.82 -0.40 -14.95
CA HIS A 197 -9.39 0.37 -13.84
C HIS A 197 -8.33 1.14 -13.05
N LEU A 198 -7.21 0.50 -12.71
CA LEU A 198 -6.06 1.15 -12.05
C LEU A 198 -5.49 2.30 -12.87
N ARG A 199 -5.41 2.15 -14.20
CA ARG A 199 -4.98 3.22 -15.10
C ARG A 199 -5.95 4.40 -15.09
N ASN A 200 -7.25 4.12 -15.14
CA ASN A 200 -8.27 5.16 -15.10
C ASN A 200 -8.27 5.87 -13.74
N LEU A 201 -8.08 5.14 -12.65
CA LEU A 201 -7.90 5.68 -11.31
C LEU A 201 -6.69 6.62 -11.25
N ARG A 202 -5.52 6.19 -11.74
CA ARG A 202 -4.31 7.03 -11.82
C ARG A 202 -4.56 8.32 -12.60
N ASN A 203 -5.15 8.23 -13.79
CA ASN A 203 -5.40 9.40 -14.62
C ASN A 203 -6.32 10.40 -13.91
N LYS A 204 -7.39 9.92 -13.28
CA LYS A 204 -8.32 10.78 -12.54
C LYS A 204 -7.67 11.43 -11.31
N LEU A 205 -6.78 10.71 -10.61
CA LEU A 205 -6.00 11.26 -9.49
C LEU A 205 -5.03 12.34 -9.95
N LEU A 206 -4.33 12.14 -11.08
CA LEU A 206 -3.38 13.11 -11.63
C LEU A 206 -4.05 14.39 -12.13
N HIS A 207 -5.26 14.30 -12.66
CA HIS A 207 -6.00 15.46 -13.18
C HIS A 207 -6.88 16.13 -12.12
N GLY A 208 -6.88 15.65 -10.87
CA GLY A 208 -7.69 16.20 -9.79
C GLY A 208 -9.20 15.97 -9.95
N ASP A 209 -9.58 15.10 -10.89
CA ASP A 209 -10.98 14.83 -11.26
C ASP A 209 -11.69 13.88 -10.28
N LEU A 210 -10.94 13.19 -9.41
CA LEU A 210 -11.51 12.28 -8.42
C LEU A 210 -11.66 12.93 -7.04
N THR A 211 -12.91 13.14 -6.61
CA THR A 211 -13.19 13.63 -5.26
C THR A 211 -13.25 12.52 -4.21
N ILE A 212 -13.55 11.26 -4.60
CA ILE A 212 -13.68 10.13 -3.66
C ILE A 212 -13.23 8.81 -4.32
N VAL A 213 -12.18 8.19 -3.80
CA VAL A 213 -11.78 6.80 -4.08
C VAL A 213 -12.53 5.86 -3.13
N ASN A 214 -13.08 4.76 -3.62
CA ASN A 214 -13.74 3.77 -2.76
C ASN A 214 -12.77 2.70 -2.24
N GLU A 215 -13.22 1.90 -1.27
CA GLU A 215 -12.39 0.83 -0.68
C GLU A 215 -11.85 -0.15 -1.74
N HIS A 216 -12.69 -0.59 -2.67
CA HIS A 216 -12.33 -1.58 -3.69
C HIS A 216 -11.22 -1.08 -4.63
N ASP A 217 -11.31 0.19 -5.03
CA ASP A 217 -10.29 0.85 -5.83
C ASP A 217 -8.93 0.84 -5.12
N ALA A 218 -8.91 1.16 -3.82
CA ALA A 218 -7.68 1.14 -3.04
C ALA A 218 -7.20 -0.29 -2.73
N SER A 219 -8.11 -1.25 -2.55
CA SER A 219 -7.78 -2.67 -2.41
C SER A 219 -7.03 -3.20 -3.64
N LEU A 220 -7.42 -2.78 -4.86
CA LEU A 220 -6.71 -3.15 -6.08
C LEU A 220 -5.24 -2.67 -6.06
N VAL A 221 -4.98 -1.47 -5.53
CA VAL A 221 -3.63 -0.93 -5.38
C VAL A 221 -2.80 -1.74 -4.38
N ILE A 222 -3.40 -2.18 -3.26
CA ILE A 222 -2.72 -3.06 -2.30
C ILE A 222 -2.41 -4.42 -2.92
N MET A 223 -3.35 -4.99 -3.66
CA MET A 223 -3.16 -6.28 -4.33
C MET A 223 -2.07 -6.22 -5.41
N MET A 224 -1.93 -5.09 -6.11
CA MET A 224 -0.80 -4.85 -7.02
C MET A 224 0.56 -4.98 -6.32
N ILE A 225 0.68 -4.51 -5.08
CA ILE A 225 1.93 -4.62 -4.30
C ILE A 225 2.26 -6.10 -4.03
N GLN A 226 1.25 -6.91 -3.72
CA GLN A 226 1.44 -8.35 -3.55
C GLN A 226 1.83 -9.04 -4.86
N CYS A 227 1.28 -8.60 -5.99
CA CYS A 227 1.70 -9.13 -7.30
C CYS A 227 3.16 -8.78 -7.61
N VAL A 228 3.59 -7.54 -7.31
CA VAL A 228 5.00 -7.12 -7.42
C VAL A 228 5.90 -7.99 -6.54
N ARG A 229 5.46 -8.31 -5.31
CA ARG A 229 6.19 -9.19 -4.39
C ARG A 229 6.38 -10.60 -4.93
N HIS A 230 5.34 -11.21 -5.47
CA HIS A 230 5.40 -12.59 -5.94
C HIS A 230 6.13 -12.76 -7.28
N GLY A 231 6.36 -11.68 -8.01
CA GLY A 231 7.29 -11.65 -9.15
C GLY A 231 8.70 -11.16 -8.84
N GLY A 232 9.00 -10.81 -7.59
CA GLY A 232 10.32 -10.32 -7.16
C GLY A 232 11.39 -11.40 -7.16
#